data_AF-A0A375I3J4-F1
#
_entry.id   AF-A0A375I3J4-F1
#
_cell.length_a   1.000
_cell.length_b   1.000
_cell.length_c   1.000
_cell.angle_alpha   90.00
_cell.angle_beta   90.00
_cell.angle_gamma   90.00
#
_symmetry.space_group_name_H-M   'P 1'
#
loop_
_entity.id
_entity.type
_entity.pdbx_description
1 polymer ?
#
loop_
_entity_poly.entity_id
_entity_poly.type
_entity_poly.pdbx_seq_one_letter_code
_entity_poly.pdbx_strand_id
1 'polypeptide(L)'
;MLIAGSIIAALAALLHVVIFVMESLAWTSERSRATFGMSLEEAERTREMAFNQGFYNLFLAGIAAAGVVLTGCGISGAGIALMLAGAGSMLAAAVVLFTGSPDKRAAALKQGSLPLLAIAFIVLAVV
;
A
#
# COMPACT_ATOMS: atom_id res chain seq x y z
N MET A 1 -17.65 2.66 13.10
CA MET A 1 -16.72 1.89 12.25
C MET A 1 -15.44 2.65 11.90
N LEU A 2 -15.42 3.99 12.07
CA LEU A 2 -14.26 4.84 11.70
C LEU A 2 -12.97 4.50 12.44
N ILE A 3 -13.02 4.20 13.75
CA ILE A 3 -11.83 3.81 14.53
C ILE A 3 -11.20 2.54 13.95
N ALA A 4 -12.01 1.49 13.74
CA ALA A 4 -11.55 0.26 13.12
C ALA A 4 -11.01 0.49 11.70
N GLY A 5 -11.71 1.29 10.88
CA GLY A 5 -11.23 1.67 9.54
C GLY A 5 -9.89 2.42 9.57
N SER A 6 -9.68 3.30 10.56
CA SER A 6 -8.43 4.05 10.75
C SER A 6 -7.28 3.14 11.18
N ILE A 7 -7.54 2.17 12.07
CA ILE A 7 -6.55 1.15 12.45
C ILE A 7 -6.15 0.31 11.24
N ILE A 8 -7.11 -0.14 10.43
CA ILE A 8 -6.83 -0.94 9.23
C ILE A 8 -6.09 -0.09 8.19
N ALA A 9 -6.43 1.19 8.02
CA ALA A 9 -5.71 2.12 7.15
C ALA A 9 -4.25 2.31 7.61
N ALA A 10 -4.00 2.41 8.91
CA ALA A 10 -2.64 2.46 9.46
C ALA A 10 -1.85 1.17 9.18
N LEU A 11 -2.49 0.00 9.29
CA LEU A 11 -1.88 -1.28 8.93
C LEU A 11 -1.58 -1.36 7.42
N ALA A 12 -2.48 -0.85 6.56
CA ALA A 12 -2.26 -0.77 5.13
C ALA A 12 -1.05 0.14 4.80
N ALA A 13 -0.97 1.30 5.43
CA ALA A 13 0.18 2.21 5.28
C ALA A 13 1.48 1.52 5.71
N LEU A 14 1.49 0.84 6.86
CA LEU A 14 2.67 0.11 7.34
C LEU A 14 3.11 -0.98 6.37
N LEU A 15 2.17 -1.76 5.81
CA LEU A 15 2.49 -2.76 4.79
C LEU A 15 3.16 -2.12 3.57
N HIS A 16 2.70 -0.97 3.12
CA HIS A 16 3.28 -0.27 1.96
C HIS A 16 4.64 0.36 2.28
N VAL A 17 4.91 0.75 3.53
CA VAL A 17 6.26 1.08 3.98
C VAL A 17 7.19 -0.13 3.91
N VAL A 18 6.72 -1.33 4.29
CA VAL A 18 7.50 -2.57 4.13
C VAL A 18 7.78 -2.86 2.65
N ILE A 19 6.79 -2.64 1.77
CA ILE A 19 6.97 -2.77 0.31
C ILE A 19 8.01 -1.76 -0.19
N PHE A 20 7.94 -0.49 0.23
CA PHE A 20 8.96 0.52 -0.07
C PHE A 20 10.37 0.05 0.33
N VAL A 21 10.54 -0.49 1.54
CA VAL A 21 11.86 -0.99 1.98
C VAL A 21 12.35 -2.10 1.06
N MET A 22 11.46 -3.03 0.67
CA MET A 22 11.83 -4.11 -0.24
C MET A 22 12.18 -3.60 -1.65
N GLU A 23 11.45 -2.61 -2.17
CA GLU A 23 11.58 -2.11 -3.54
C GLU A 23 12.69 -1.06 -3.71
N SER A 24 12.90 -0.18 -2.73
CA SER A 24 13.87 0.91 -2.84
C SER A 24 15.18 0.64 -2.10
N LEU A 25 15.16 -0.08 -0.98
CA LEU A 25 16.35 -0.26 -0.14
C LEU A 25 16.95 -1.65 -0.26
N ALA A 26 16.11 -2.68 -0.42
CA ALA A 26 16.52 -4.08 -0.34
C ALA A 26 16.25 -4.88 -1.63
N TRP A 27 16.04 -4.24 -2.78
CA TRP A 27 15.54 -4.89 -4.00
C TRP A 27 16.36 -6.10 -4.47
N THR A 28 17.69 -6.01 -4.44
CA THR A 28 18.60 -7.08 -4.87
C THR A 28 18.87 -8.13 -3.79
N SER A 29 18.36 -7.93 -2.57
CA SER A 29 18.51 -8.89 -1.46
C SER A 29 17.83 -10.22 -1.78
N GLU A 30 18.33 -11.31 -1.20
CA GLU A 30 17.75 -12.65 -1.36
C GLU A 30 16.27 -12.68 -0.95
N ARG A 31 15.91 -12.00 0.15
CA ARG A 31 14.54 -11.95 0.66
C ARG A 31 13.58 -11.24 -0.30
N SER A 32 13.97 -10.08 -0.84
CA SER A 32 13.14 -9.36 -1.81
C SER A 32 12.99 -10.19 -3.08
N ARG A 33 14.10 -10.73 -3.61
CA ARG A 33 14.08 -11.61 -4.79
C ARG A 33 13.18 -12.84 -4.60
N ALA A 34 13.23 -13.50 -3.45
CA ALA A 34 12.32 -14.61 -3.13
C ALA A 34 10.84 -14.17 -3.05
N THR A 35 10.57 -12.96 -2.56
CA THR A 35 9.21 -12.40 -2.48
C THR A 35 8.64 -12.10 -3.86
N PHE A 36 9.46 -11.57 -4.76
CA PHE A 36 9.06 -11.17 -6.11
C PHE A 36 9.30 -12.24 -7.19
N GLY A 37 9.92 -13.37 -6.84
CA GLY A 37 10.19 -14.50 -7.73
C GLY A 37 11.22 -14.18 -8.82
N MET A 38 12.29 -13.44 -8.49
CA MET A 38 13.26 -12.96 -9.47
C MET A 38 14.66 -13.55 -9.26
N SER A 39 15.39 -13.74 -10.37
CA SER A 39 16.84 -13.93 -10.35
C SER A 39 17.59 -12.67 -9.91
N LEU A 40 18.88 -12.80 -9.60
CA LEU A 40 19.73 -11.64 -9.28
C LEU A 40 19.86 -10.69 -10.48
N GLU A 41 20.09 -11.24 -11.67
CA GLU A 41 20.22 -10.46 -12.91
C GLU A 41 18.95 -9.66 -13.22
N GLU A 42 17.76 -10.26 -13.06
CA GLU A 42 16.49 -9.54 -13.21
C GLU A 42 16.33 -8.41 -12.19
N ALA A 43 16.70 -8.64 -10.94
CA ALA A 43 16.64 -7.61 -9.90
C ALA A 43 17.61 -6.46 -10.19
N GLU A 44 18.82 -6.74 -10.66
CA GLU A 44 19.79 -5.71 -11.05
C GLU A 44 19.28 -4.87 -12.23
N ARG A 45 18.75 -5.51 -13.27
CA ARG A 45 18.21 -4.83 -14.46
C ARG A 45 16.98 -3.95 -14.16
N THR A 46 16.25 -4.23 -13.09
CA THR A 46 15.01 -3.51 -12.72
C THR A 46 15.17 -2.60 -11.51
N ARG A 47 16.39 -2.47 -10.96
CA ARG A 47 16.65 -1.77 -9.70
C ARG A 47 16.15 -0.32 -9.69
N GLU A 48 16.39 0.43 -10.75
CA GLU A 48 15.98 1.85 -10.81
C GLU A 48 14.45 2.00 -10.92
N MET A 49 13.80 1.11 -11.66
CA MET A 49 12.34 1.07 -11.75
C MET A 49 11.72 0.74 -10.39
N ALA A 50 12.23 -0.30 -9.73
CA ALA A 50 11.77 -0.69 -8.39
C ALA A 50 12.02 0.41 -7.36
N PHE A 51 13.17 1.10 -7.44
CA PHE A 51 13.46 2.22 -6.57
C PHE A 51 12.37 3.29 -6.65
N ASN A 52 11.97 3.70 -7.86
CA ASN A 52 10.91 4.68 -8.05
C ASN A 52 9.53 4.16 -7.60
N GLN A 53 9.22 2.88 -7.87
CA GLN A 53 7.98 2.24 -7.42
C GLN A 53 7.85 2.24 -5.89
N GLY A 54 8.94 1.93 -5.18
CA GLY A 54 8.92 1.98 -3.73
C GLY A 54 8.62 3.38 -3.19
N PHE A 55 9.11 4.45 -3.81
CA PHE A 55 8.77 5.82 -3.39
C PHE A 55 7.31 6.18 -3.65
N TYR A 56 6.71 5.70 -4.74
CA TYR A 56 5.26 5.82 -4.92
C TYR A 56 4.51 5.12 -3.77
N ASN A 57 4.90 3.90 -3.42
CA ASN A 57 4.32 3.17 -2.28
C ASN A 57 4.49 3.93 -0.95
N LEU A 58 5.65 4.54 -0.71
CA LEU A 58 5.91 5.36 0.47
C LEU A 58 4.99 6.60 0.52
N PHE A 59 4.79 7.30 -0.59
CA PHE A 59 3.93 8.48 -0.62
C PHE A 59 2.46 8.13 -0.42
N LEU A 60 1.97 7.02 -1.00
CA LEU A 60 0.62 6.53 -0.74
C LEU A 60 0.43 6.17 0.75
N ALA A 61 1.43 5.52 1.35
CA ALA A 61 1.43 5.24 2.78
C ALA A 61 1.40 6.53 3.61
N GLY A 62 2.18 7.53 3.22
CA GLY A 62 2.21 8.84 3.87
C GLY A 62 0.86 9.56 3.82
N ILE A 63 0.17 9.52 2.67
CA ILE A 63 -1.19 10.08 2.52
C ILE A 63 -2.17 9.39 3.48
N ALA A 64 -2.19 8.06 3.50
CA ALA A 64 -3.08 7.30 4.38
C ALA A 64 -2.77 7.57 5.86
N ALA A 65 -1.48 7.58 6.25
CA ALA A 65 -1.05 7.84 7.61
C ALA A 65 -1.40 9.27 8.08
N ALA A 66 -1.23 10.27 7.21
CA ALA A 66 -1.67 11.64 7.50
C ALA A 66 -3.19 11.70 7.75
N GLY A 67 -3.97 10.94 6.98
CA GLY A 67 -5.41 10.81 7.20
C GLY A 67 -5.78 10.23 8.58
N VAL A 68 -5.06 9.19 9.00
CA VAL A 68 -5.22 8.59 10.35
C VAL A 68 -4.92 9.62 11.44
N VAL A 69 -3.80 10.34 11.33
CA VAL A 69 -3.39 11.36 12.31
C VAL A 69 -4.42 12.49 12.40
N LEU A 70 -4.84 13.06 11.27
CA LEU A 70 -5.84 14.12 11.24
C LEU A 70 -7.17 13.69 11.86
N THR A 71 -7.60 12.46 11.59
CA THR A 71 -8.80 11.87 12.20
C THR A 71 -8.66 11.78 13.73
N GLY A 72 -7.49 11.31 14.22
CA GLY A 72 -7.19 11.26 15.65
C GLY A 72 -7.13 12.64 16.33
N CYS A 73 -6.76 13.69 15.58
CA CYS A 73 -6.79 15.08 16.05
C CYS A 73 -8.18 15.74 15.96
N GLY A 74 -9.23 15.02 15.55
CA GLY A 74 -10.59 15.55 15.41
C GLY A 74 -10.86 16.29 14.09
N ILE A 75 -9.92 16.29 13.15
CA ILE A 75 -10.07 16.91 11.81
C ILE A 75 -10.61 15.85 10.84
N SER A 76 -11.81 15.34 11.13
CA SER A 76 -12.34 14.11 10.52
C SER A 76 -12.55 14.20 9.01
N GLY A 77 -13.02 15.33 8.48
CA GLY A 77 -13.29 15.48 7.04
C GLY A 77 -12.03 15.30 6.18
N ALA A 78 -10.97 16.04 6.51
CA ALA A 78 -9.68 15.90 5.83
C ALA A 78 -9.03 14.53 6.11
N GLY A 79 -9.16 14.03 7.35
CA GLY A 79 -8.65 12.73 7.75
C GLY A 79 -9.23 11.57 6.92
N ILE A 80 -10.56 11.52 6.81
CA ILE A 80 -11.29 10.54 5.99
C ILE A 80 -10.89 10.66 4.53
N ALA A 81 -10.86 11.88 3.97
CA ALA A 81 -10.49 12.09 2.57
C ALA A 81 -9.10 11.56 2.24
N LEU A 82 -8.10 11.81 3.10
CA LEU A 82 -6.73 11.32 2.89
C LEU A 82 -6.62 9.81 3.10
N MET A 83 -7.30 9.22 4.09
CA MET A 83 -7.32 7.76 4.24
C MET A 83 -7.91 7.07 3.00
N LEU A 84 -9.02 7.59 2.47
CA LEU A 84 -9.64 7.06 1.26
C LEU A 84 -8.78 7.30 0.02
N ALA A 85 -8.10 8.44 -0.10
CA ALA A 85 -7.19 8.70 -1.21
C ALA A 85 -5.99 7.73 -1.19
N GLY A 86 -5.30 7.60 -0.06
CA GLY A 86 -4.15 6.72 0.08
C GLY A 86 -4.52 5.24 -0.10
N ALA A 87 -5.49 4.75 0.68
CA ALA A 87 -5.94 3.36 0.57
C ALA A 87 -6.62 3.07 -0.77
N GLY A 88 -7.38 4.03 -1.32
CA GLY A 88 -8.01 3.91 -2.64
C GLY A 88 -7.00 3.72 -3.75
N SER A 89 -5.92 4.51 -3.76
CA SER A 89 -4.83 4.35 -4.73
C SER A 89 -4.10 3.01 -4.58
N MET A 90 -3.83 2.56 -3.34
CA MET A 90 -3.24 1.23 -3.08
C MET A 90 -4.12 0.11 -3.62
N LEU A 91 -5.43 0.17 -3.34
CA LEU A 91 -6.39 -0.82 -3.84
C LEU A 91 -6.48 -0.79 -5.38
N ALA A 92 -6.55 0.40 -5.98
CA ALA A 92 -6.60 0.55 -7.43
C ALA A 92 -5.35 -0.06 -8.10
N ALA A 93 -4.15 0.19 -7.56
CA ALA A 93 -2.92 -0.41 -8.04
C ALA A 93 -2.94 -1.95 -7.90
N ALA A 94 -3.44 -2.47 -6.77
CA ALA A 94 -3.62 -3.91 -6.56
C ALA A 94 -4.59 -4.52 -7.59
N VAL A 95 -5.68 -3.84 -7.94
CA VAL A 95 -6.61 -4.28 -8.99
C VAL A 95 -5.93 -4.31 -10.35
N VAL A 96 -5.17 -3.28 -10.73
CA VAL A 96 -4.40 -3.26 -11.98
C VAL A 96 -3.41 -4.42 -12.04
N LEU A 97 -2.69 -4.69 -10.95
CA LEU A 97 -1.76 -5.83 -10.89
C LEU A 97 -2.49 -7.18 -10.99
N PHE A 98 -3.62 -7.33 -10.31
CA PHE A 98 -4.41 -8.57 -10.31
C PHE A 98 -4.96 -8.91 -11.70
N THR A 99 -5.40 -7.89 -12.45
CA THR A 99 -5.96 -8.06 -13.79
C THR A 99 -4.89 -8.17 -14.86
N GLY A 100 -3.79 -7.41 -14.74
CA GLY A 100 -2.72 -7.33 -15.73
C GLY A 100 -1.65 -8.42 -15.64
N SER A 101 -1.46 -9.06 -14.48
CA SER A 101 -0.37 -10.03 -14.26
C SER A 101 -0.85 -11.28 -13.52
N PRO A 102 -1.31 -12.32 -14.23
CA PRO A 102 -1.86 -13.54 -13.63
C PRO A 102 -0.93 -14.23 -12.63
N ASP A 103 0.37 -14.23 -12.90
CA ASP A 103 1.44 -14.77 -12.05
C ASP A 103 1.62 -13.98 -10.73
N LYS A 104 1.17 -12.72 -10.68
CA LYS A 104 1.32 -11.83 -9.51
C LYS A 104 0.04 -11.61 -8.72
N ARG A 105 -1.04 -12.34 -9.01
CA ARG A 105 -2.33 -12.22 -8.31
C ARG A 105 -2.23 -12.42 -6.80
N ALA A 106 -1.39 -13.36 -6.35
CA ALA A 106 -1.17 -13.57 -4.91
C ALA A 106 -0.54 -12.34 -4.23
N ALA A 107 0.39 -11.66 -4.91
CA ALA A 107 0.98 -10.42 -4.41
C ALA A 107 -0.04 -9.27 -4.41
N ALA A 108 -0.86 -9.17 -5.45
CA ALA A 108 -1.95 -8.20 -5.53
C ALA A 108 -2.96 -8.36 -4.37
N LEU A 109 -3.36 -9.60 -4.06
CA LEU A 109 -4.27 -9.87 -2.93
C LEU A 109 -3.65 -9.48 -1.58
N LYS A 110 -2.37 -9.79 -1.37
CA LYS A 110 -1.66 -9.44 -0.12
C LYS A 110 -1.61 -7.93 0.08
N GLN A 111 -1.25 -7.16 -0.94
CA GLN A 111 -1.13 -5.70 -0.83
C GLN A 111 -2.49 -4.96 -0.84
N GLY A 112 -3.51 -5.50 -1.53
CA GLY A 112 -4.82 -4.87 -1.68
C GLY A 112 -5.85 -5.18 -0.58
N SER A 113 -5.65 -6.25 0.19
CA SER A 113 -6.64 -6.69 1.21
C SER A 113 -6.86 -5.68 2.34
N LEU A 114 -5.79 -5.18 2.95
CA LEU A 114 -5.88 -4.15 4.00
C LEU A 114 -6.49 -2.84 3.48
N PRO A 115 -6.06 -2.28 2.33
CA PRO A 115 -6.72 -1.13 1.71
C PRO A 115 -8.23 -1.33 1.50
N LEU A 116 -8.65 -2.49 0.96
CA LEU A 116 -10.06 -2.80 0.74
C LEU A 116 -10.86 -2.77 2.04
N LEU A 117 -10.37 -3.43 3.08
CA LEU A 117 -11.02 -3.48 4.39
C LEU A 117 -11.07 -2.09 5.04
N ALA A 118 -10.00 -1.30 4.93
CA ALA A 118 -9.97 0.08 5.42
C ALA A 118 -11.07 0.92 4.75
N ILE A 119 -11.14 0.89 3.42
CA ILE A 119 -12.16 1.62 2.65
C ILE A 119 -13.56 1.20 3.06
N ALA A 120 -13.84 -0.11 3.11
CA ALA A 120 -15.15 -0.62 3.48
C ALA A 120 -15.60 -0.11 4.86
N PHE A 121 -14.71 -0.16 5.86
CA PHE A 121 -15.03 0.27 7.22
C PHE A 121 -15.17 1.79 7.36
N ILE A 122 -14.38 2.56 6.62
CA ILE A 122 -14.48 4.02 6.60
C ILE A 122 -15.77 4.45 5.91
N VAL A 123 -16.11 3.88 4.76
CA VAL A 123 -17.34 4.19 4.01
C VAL A 123 -18.58 3.85 4.86
N LEU A 124 -18.62 2.66 5.48
CA LEU A 124 -19.71 2.28 6.38
C LEU A 124 -19.79 3.13 7.66
N ALA A 125 -18.76 3.92 7.98
CA ALA A 125 -18.79 4.84 9.12
C ALA A 125 -19.37 6.22 8.79
N VAL A 126 -19.46 6.58 7.50
CA VAL A 126 -19.82 7.93 7.03
C VAL A 126 -21.09 7.97 6.19
N VAL A 127 -21.66 6.80 5.88
CA VAL A 127 -22.98 6.60 5.27
C VAL A 127 -23.96 6.21 6.38
#